data_AF-A0A8T6NVK1-F1
#
_entry.id   AF-A0A8T6NVK1-F1
#
_cell.length_a   1.000
_cell.length_b   1.000
_cell.length_c   1.000
_cell.angle_alpha   90.00
_cell.angle_beta   90.00
_cell.angle_gamma   90.00
#
_symmetry.space_group_name_H-M   'P 1'
#
loop_
_entity.id
_entity.type
_entity.pdbx_description
1 polymer ?
#
loop_
_entity_poly.entity_id
_entity_poly.type
_entity_poly.pdbx_seq_one_letter_code
_entity_poly.pdbx_strand_id
1 'polypeptide(L)' 'MLNEALQHLKAGETDKARDILTTVLRQDRDNLRAWGMMVQAARSDKERIFALKEVLRLKPGDPWASGMLADLEEA' A
#
# COMPACT_ATOMS: atom_id res chain seq x y z
N MET A 1 -4.65 -12.25 -8.65
CA MET A 1 -4.17 -10.85 -8.64
C MET A 1 -3.42 -10.51 -7.35
N LEU A 2 -4.02 -10.52 -6.15
CA LEU A 2 -3.26 -10.19 -4.93
C LEU A 2 -2.06 -11.11 -4.64
N ASN A 3 -2.18 -12.42 -4.89
CA ASN A 3 -1.05 -13.34 -4.74
C ASN A 3 0.10 -13.03 -5.72
N GLU A 4 -0.24 -12.62 -6.94
CA GLU A 4 0.71 -12.26 -8.00
C GLU A 4 1.45 -10.96 -7.64
N ALA A 5 0.72 -9.93 -7.17
CA ALA A 5 1.32 -8.73 -6.60
C ALA A 5 2.30 -9.06 -5.45
N LEU A 6 1.94 -10.02 -4.59
CA LEU A 6 2.82 -10.45 -3.48
C LEU A 6 4.08 -11.14 -3.99
N GLN A 7 3.98 -11.94 -5.06
CA GLN A 7 5.14 -12.57 -5.68
C GLN A 7 6.07 -11.52 -6.29
N HIS A 8 5.53 -10.51 -6.99
CA HIS A 8 6.33 -9.41 -7.51
C HIS A 8 6.97 -8.56 -6.41
N LEU A 9 6.28 -8.29 -5.30
CA LEU A 9 6.87 -7.64 -4.13
C LEU A 9 8.05 -8.43 -3.58
N LYS A 10 7.90 -9.75 -3.43
CA LYS A 10 8.98 -10.64 -2.97
C LYS A 10 10.16 -10.71 -3.93
N ALA A 11 9.90 -10.56 -5.23
CA ALA A 11 10.92 -10.51 -6.26
C ALA A 11 11.60 -9.12 -6.41
N GLY A 12 11.16 -8.12 -5.64
CA GLY A 12 11.64 -6.73 -5.76
C GLY A 12 11.08 -5.99 -6.98
N GLU A 13 10.15 -6.59 -7.72
CA GLU A 13 9.51 -6.04 -8.91
C GLU A 13 8.35 -5.11 -8.53
N THR A 14 8.67 -4.02 -7.82
CA THR A 14 7.68 -3.08 -7.26
C THR A 14 6.79 -2.44 -8.33
N ASP A 15 7.29 -2.20 -9.55
CA ASP A 15 6.47 -1.73 -10.68
C ASP A 15 5.31 -2.66 -11.01
N LYS A 16 5.64 -3.95 -11.19
CA LYS A 16 4.65 -4.97 -11.57
C LYS A 16 3.65 -5.18 -10.45
N ALA A 17 4.12 -5.19 -9.21
CA ALA A 17 3.25 -5.22 -8.05
C ALA A 17 2.28 -4.03 -8.02
N ARG A 18 2.76 -2.80 -8.27
CA ARG A 18 1.92 -1.59 -8.31
C ARG A 18 0.84 -1.66 -9.39
N ASP A 19 1.17 -2.12 -10.59
CA ASP A 19 0.20 -2.24 -11.70
C ASP A 19 -0.94 -3.20 -11.34
N ILE A 20 -0.58 -4.36 -10.79
CA ILE A 20 -1.56 -5.36 -10.33
C ILE A 20 -2.39 -4.81 -9.18
N LEU A 21 -1.75 -4.19 -8.18
CA LEU A 21 -2.45 -3.60 -7.03
C LEU A 21 -3.39 -2.47 -7.45
N THR A 22 -3.00 -1.65 -8.42
CA THR A 22 -3.87 -0.60 -8.99
C THR A 22 -5.09 -1.23 -9.66
N THR A 23 -4.92 -2.34 -10.38
CA THR A 23 -6.04 -3.07 -10.97
C THR A 23 -6.97 -3.67 -9.92
N VAL A 24 -6.42 -4.25 -8.85
CA VAL A 24 -7.21 -4.76 -7.72
C VAL A 24 -8.00 -3.62 -7.08
N LEU A 25 -7.35 -2.49 -6.80
CA LEU A 25 -7.98 -1.33 -6.15
C LEU A 25 -9.02 -0.64 -7.04
N ARG A 26 -8.91 -0.73 -8.37
CA ARG A 26 -9.97 -0.28 -9.29
C ARG A 26 -11.23 -1.14 -9.18
N GLN A 27 -11.09 -2.44 -8.91
CA GLN A 27 -12.22 -3.35 -8.75
C GLN A 27 -12.80 -3.29 -7.33
N ASP A 28 -11.94 -3.14 -6.33
CA ASP A 28 -12.29 -3.08 -4.91
C ASP A 28 -11.45 -1.99 -4.23
N ARG A 29 -12.01 -0.78 -4.15
CA ARG A 29 -11.34 0.41 -3.59
C ARG A 29 -11.15 0.32 -2.08
N ASP A 30 -11.88 -0.56 -1.41
CA ASP A 30 -11.84 -0.73 0.04
C ASP A 30 -11.02 -1.97 0.44
N ASN A 31 -10.22 -2.50 -0.49
CA ASN A 31 -9.36 -3.64 -0.22
C ASN A 31 -8.16 -3.27 0.68
N LEU A 32 -8.35 -3.44 1.99
CA LEU A 32 -7.33 -3.14 3.00
C LEU A 32 -5.99 -3.84 2.73
N ARG A 33 -6.04 -5.08 2.25
CA ARG A 33 -4.84 -5.87 1.95
C ARG A 33 -4.09 -5.31 0.74
N ALA A 34 -4.79 -4.88 -0.30
CA ALA A 34 -4.19 -4.26 -1.47
C ALA A 34 -3.51 -2.92 -1.09
N TRP A 35 -4.17 -2.10 -0.27
CA TRP A 35 -3.57 -0.85 0.22
C TRP A 35 -2.32 -1.10 1.08
N GLY A 36 -2.36 -2.07 2.00
CA GLY A 36 -1.18 -2.45 2.78
C GLY A 36 -0.01 -2.98 1.93
N MET A 37 -0.30 -3.68 0.84
CA MET A 37 0.71 -4.08 -0.14
C MET A 37 1.21 -2.89 -0.98
N MET A 38 0.36 -1.90 -1.26
CA MET A 38 0.73 -0.68 -1.99
C MET A 38 1.74 0.17 -1.21
N VAL A 39 1.65 0.21 0.12
CA VAL A 39 2.65 0.87 0.99
C VAL A 39 4.06 0.31 0.75
N GLN A 40 4.18 -1.01 0.58
CA GLN A 40 5.45 -1.69 0.30
C GLN A 40 5.88 -1.52 -1.16
N ALA A 41 4.93 -1.47 -2.08
CA ALA A 41 5.20 -1.27 -3.50
C ALA A 41 5.59 0.19 -3.82
N ALA A 42 5.31 1.13 -2.91
CA ALA A 42 5.41 2.56 -3.15
C ALA A 42 6.81 3.03 -3.58
N ARG A 43 6.86 3.88 -4.62
CA ARG A 43 8.12 4.41 -5.18
C ARG A 43 8.67 5.64 -4.47
N SER A 44 7.87 6.27 -3.63
CA SER A 44 8.20 7.52 -2.96
C SER A 44 7.41 7.64 -1.68
N ASP A 45 7.90 8.45 -0.75
CA ASP A 45 7.23 8.70 0.52
C ASP A 45 5.85 9.30 0.31
N LYS A 46 5.66 10.14 -0.72
CA LYS A 46 4.33 10.66 -1.10
C LYS A 46 3.33 9.55 -1.45
N GLU A 47 3.75 8.57 -2.25
CA GLU A 47 2.90 7.44 -2.62
C GLU A 47 2.65 6.51 -1.42
N ARG A 48 3.67 6.33 -0.57
CA ARG A 48 3.58 5.53 0.66
C ARG A 48 2.61 6.17 1.65
N ILE A 49 2.72 7.48 1.88
CA ILE A 49 1.81 8.28 2.71
C ILE A 49 0.39 8.18 2.19
N PHE A 50 0.17 8.28 0.87
CA PHE A 50 -1.16 8.13 0.29
C PHE A 50 -1.75 6.75 0.57
N ALA A 51 -0.99 5.68 0.35
CA ALA A 51 -1.45 4.32 0.64
C ALA A 51 -1.73 4.12 2.14
N LEU A 52 -0.90 4.68 3.03
CA LEU A 52 -1.11 4.64 4.49
C LEU A 52 -2.39 5.39 4.91
N LYS A 53 -2.66 6.55 4.31
CA LYS A 53 -3.89 7.32 4.54
C LYS A 53 -5.13 6.51 4.13
N GLU A 54 -5.07 5.78 3.01
CA GLU A 54 -6.16 4.88 2.62
C GLU A 54 -6.31 3.67 3.57
N VAL A 55 -5.21 3.09 4.06
CA VAL A 55 -5.28 2.05 5.11
C VAL A 55 -5.97 2.58 6.36
N LEU A 56 -5.61 3.77 6.82
CA LEU A 56 -6.21 4.41 8.00
C LEU A 56 -7.65 4.83 7.78
N ARG A 57 -8.03 5.20 6.56
CA ARG A 57 -9.44 5.46 6.18
C ARG A 57 -10.30 4.20 6.37
N LEU A 58 -9.77 3.04 6.01
CA LEU A 58 -10.46 1.75 6.10
C LEU A 58 -10.42 1.12 7.49
N LYS A 59 -9.30 1.28 8.18
CA LYS A 59 -9.06 0.77 9.53
C LYS A 59 -8.53 1.91 10.41
N PRO A 60 -9.42 2.79 10.89
CA PRO A 60 -9.02 3.86 11.80
C PRO A 60 -8.42 3.26 13.07
N GLY A 61 -7.22 3.71 13.44
CA GLY A 61 -6.49 3.19 14.59
C GLY A 61 -5.60 1.99 14.30
N ASP A 62 -5.31 1.67 13.03
CA ASP A 62 -4.26 0.72 12.71
C ASP A 62 -2.89 1.24 13.18
N PRO A 63 -2.25 0.62 14.20
CA PRO A 63 -1.06 1.16 14.82
C PRO A 63 0.16 1.10 13.89
N TRP A 64 0.18 0.12 12.98
CA TRP A 64 1.24 0.02 11.96
C TRP A 64 1.16 1.17 10.98
N ALA A 65 -0.04 1.42 10.42
CA ALA A 65 -0.21 2.49 9.45
C ALA A 65 -0.02 3.88 10.06
N SER A 66 -0.52 4.10 11.28
CA SER A 66 -0.36 5.38 11.98
C SER A 66 1.09 5.65 12.38
N GLY A 67 1.81 4.63 12.84
CA GLY A 67 3.22 4.77 13.22
C GLY A 67 4.11 5.07 12.01
N MET A 68 3.92 4.35 10.91
CA MET A 68 4.65 4.62 9.67
C MET A 68 4.33 5.99 9.07
N LEU A 69 3.08 6.45 9.18
CA LEU A 69 2.69 7.75 8.67
C LEU A 69 3.38 8.89 9.45
N ALA A 70 3.43 8.78 10.77
CA ALA A 70 4.12 9.76 11.62
C ALA A 70 5.62 9.85 11.27
N ASP A 71 6.30 8.71 11.16
CA ASP A 71 7.73 8.64 10.79
C ASP A 71 8.02 9.32 9.44
N LEU A 72 7.15 9.13 8.44
CA LEU A 72 7.31 9.71 7.10
C LEU A 72 6.90 11.19 7.01
N GLU A 73 6.05 11.69 7.90
CA GLU A 73 5.68 13.11 7.96
C GLU A 73 6.70 13.94 8.76
N GLU A 74 7.52 13.30 9.60
CA GLU A 74 8.58 13.94 10.39
C GLU A 74 9.97 13.94 9.71
N ALA A 75 10.14 13.21 8.60
CA ALA A 75 11.39 13.07 7.83
C ALA A 75 11.61 14.15 6.76
#